data_AF-A0A832VBQ6-F1
#
_entry.id   AF-A0A832VBQ6-F1
#
_cell.length_a   1.000
_cell.length_b   1.000
_cell.length_c   1.000
_cell.angle_alpha   90.00
_cell.angle_beta   90.00
_cell.angle_gamma   90.00
#
_symmetry.space_group_name_H-M   'P 1'
#
loop_
_entity.id
_entity.type
_entity.pdbx_description
1 polymer ?
#
loop_
_entity_poly.entity_id
_entity_poly.type
_entity_poly.pdbx_seq_one_letter_code
_entity_poly.pdbx_strand_id
1 'polypeptide(L)'
;RATAIGRVVASEPVELLEAAVVARRTLAGELEPSRIRESPLAVLANQLIAWTVCDKLVDRQAMFSAARRAWPFRELRGEQLDELLALLDRLHQARPVENNVRQGPRALKYFHGNLSLIPDEKTMSVRDISTRRLIGRLDERFILDLTPGERIIFRGAAWEVLEIEEEVTVAPAPALGELPRWIGEDIPVPQSIAREVVERLATGDWEGLPLASEAREALESFRTSIFKDGETPAPGRMTLERHERLLVLTHAGGTRLNRTLGIVLASLLTSRAGEACGFQSDPYRVILDLPARLRARDVEQTVRALRPGLGPLLRLAVRSSPTLGPQLLHVARKMGAIAPDADVGRFGLRRLLAAYSDTPLYREAVERLLFHQLDEPGLEALATALADGKLEIVASAATPFGAGALEPYRDLLKPPRPGSAILAAVERRLRRTVLRLECLACDNSRRRRSSDITVGELRCPKCSGQMVALLHPLEVERGVPLRQRERSASLARTHGPRAALVLAGRGVGPATAGRILRRQLPDDQLVQAVMEAEITYARTRRFWD
;
A
#
# COMPACT_ATOMS: atom_id res chain seq x y z
N ARG A 1 43.97 9.19 -10.33
CA ARG A 1 42.49 9.10 -10.39
C ARG A 1 42.06 8.20 -9.25
N ALA A 2 41.27 8.69 -8.29
CA ALA A 2 40.72 7.83 -7.25
C ALA A 2 39.66 6.91 -7.89
N THR A 3 39.85 5.60 -7.78
CA THR A 3 38.88 4.61 -8.27
C THR A 3 37.76 4.50 -7.23
N ALA A 4 36.52 4.74 -7.63
CA ALA A 4 35.38 4.47 -6.77
C ALA A 4 35.19 2.95 -6.65
N ILE A 5 35.29 2.41 -5.43
CA ILE A 5 35.05 0.99 -5.16
C ILE A 5 33.70 0.87 -4.47
N GLY A 6 32.73 0.24 -5.15
CA GLY A 6 31.43 -0.12 -4.60
C GLY A 6 31.37 -1.62 -4.30
N ARG A 7 30.77 -1.99 -3.17
CA ARG A 7 30.43 -3.39 -2.84
C ARG A 7 28.93 -3.49 -2.64
N VAL A 8 28.30 -4.43 -3.34
CA VAL A 8 26.87 -4.70 -3.23
C VAL A 8 26.69 -6.04 -2.53
N VAL A 9 25.79 -6.10 -1.56
CA VAL A 9 25.41 -7.32 -0.85
C VAL A 9 23.92 -7.50 -1.06
N ALA A 10 23.52 -8.70 -1.46
CA ALA A 10 22.12 -9.05 -1.71
C ALA A 10 21.70 -10.17 -0.76
N SER A 11 20.43 -10.15 -0.36
CA SER A 11 19.81 -11.19 0.47
C SER A 11 19.37 -12.39 -0.38
N GLU A 12 18.90 -12.12 -1.59
CA GLU A 12 18.30 -13.13 -2.47
C GLU A 12 19.12 -13.35 -3.75
N PRO A 13 19.14 -14.58 -4.32
CA PRO A 13 19.86 -14.86 -5.56
C PRO A 13 19.39 -14.01 -6.76
N VAL A 14 18.11 -13.65 -6.82
CA VAL A 14 17.55 -12.83 -7.91
C VAL A 14 18.01 -11.38 -7.79
N GLU A 15 18.01 -10.82 -6.58
CA GLU A 15 18.55 -9.49 -6.29
C GLU A 15 20.05 -9.42 -6.59
N LEU A 16 20.78 -10.48 -6.22
CA LEU A 16 22.22 -10.62 -6.51
C LEU A 16 22.48 -10.57 -8.01
N LEU A 17 21.72 -11.34 -8.80
CA LEU A 17 21.87 -11.38 -10.26
C LEU A 17 21.48 -10.05 -10.91
N GLU A 18 20.38 -9.43 -10.47
CA GLU A 18 19.98 -8.10 -10.93
C GLU A 18 21.07 -7.06 -10.66
N ALA A 19 21.60 -7.02 -9.44
CA ALA A 19 22.67 -6.12 -9.06
C ALA A 19 23.95 -6.35 -9.88
N ALA A 20 24.30 -7.61 -10.16
CA ALA A 20 25.46 -7.94 -10.97
C ALA A 20 25.30 -7.46 -12.43
N VAL A 21 24.11 -7.64 -13.02
CA VAL A 21 23.79 -7.14 -14.36
C VAL A 21 23.84 -5.61 -14.40
N VAL A 22 23.22 -4.93 -13.43
CA VAL A 22 23.25 -3.46 -13.33
C VAL A 22 24.68 -2.94 -13.15
N ALA A 23 25.49 -3.59 -12.31
CA ALA A 23 26.89 -3.23 -12.12
C ALA A 23 27.70 -3.41 -13.41
N ARG A 24 27.52 -4.54 -14.12
CA ARG A 24 28.15 -4.79 -15.42
C ARG A 24 27.78 -3.73 -16.46
N ARG A 25 26.50 -3.35 -16.54
CA ARG A 25 26.01 -2.27 -17.43
C ARG A 25 26.62 -0.92 -17.08
N THR A 26 26.66 -0.60 -15.79
CA THR A 26 27.22 0.65 -15.26
C THR A 26 28.70 0.77 -15.59
N LEU A 27 29.48 -0.31 -15.41
CA LEU A 27 30.90 -0.36 -15.76
C LEU A 27 31.14 -0.24 -17.27
N ALA A 28 30.19 -0.71 -18.09
CA ALA A 28 30.21 -0.56 -19.55
C ALA A 28 29.70 0.81 -20.05
N GLY A 29 29.17 1.67 -19.16
CA GLY A 29 28.56 2.95 -19.54
C GLY A 29 27.19 2.82 -20.21
N GLU A 30 26.53 1.67 -20.10
CA GLU A 30 25.20 1.41 -20.65
C GLU A 30 24.11 1.92 -19.70
N LEU A 31 23.67 3.16 -19.93
CA LEU A 31 22.59 3.79 -19.17
C LEU A 31 21.22 3.58 -19.82
N GLU A 32 20.16 3.60 -19.02
CA GLU A 32 18.79 3.59 -19.55
C GLU A 32 18.49 4.83 -20.41
N PRO A 33 17.64 4.69 -21.45
CA PRO A 33 17.25 5.83 -22.27
C PRO A 33 16.45 6.84 -21.46
N SER A 34 16.76 8.13 -21.63
CA SER A 34 15.97 9.22 -21.07
C SER A 34 14.58 9.23 -21.69
N ARG A 35 13.56 9.09 -20.85
CA ARG A 35 12.16 9.17 -21.27
C ARG A 35 11.62 10.55 -20.92
N ILE A 36 11.12 11.27 -21.92
CA ILE A 36 10.48 12.57 -21.71
C ILE A 36 9.00 12.40 -22.01
N ARG A 37 8.16 12.77 -21.04
CA ARG A 37 6.70 12.69 -21.17
C ARG A 37 6.18 13.79 -22.10
N GLU A 38 5.25 13.43 -22.97
CA GLU A 38 4.60 14.37 -23.87
C GLU A 38 3.46 15.11 -23.18
N SER A 39 3.35 16.40 -23.48
CA SER A 39 2.30 17.32 -23.03
C SER A 39 1.87 17.17 -21.55
N PRO A 40 2.78 17.26 -20.57
CA PRO A 40 2.40 17.20 -19.16
C PRO A 40 1.61 18.45 -18.77
N LEU A 41 0.28 18.34 -18.71
CA LEU A 41 -0.62 19.48 -18.60
C LEU A 41 -0.53 20.17 -17.23
N ALA A 42 -0.16 19.44 -16.17
CA ALA A 42 0.06 20.05 -14.85
C ALA A 42 1.24 21.04 -14.88
N VAL A 43 2.27 20.71 -15.66
CA VAL A 43 3.44 21.60 -15.87
C VAL A 43 3.03 22.80 -16.69
N LEU A 44 2.29 22.59 -17.79
CA LEU A 44 1.79 23.69 -18.62
C LEU A 44 0.89 24.64 -17.82
N ALA A 45 -0.05 24.10 -17.05
CA ALA A 45 -0.93 24.88 -16.18
C ALA A 45 -0.13 25.78 -15.23
N ASN A 46 0.87 25.20 -14.56
CA ASN A 46 1.73 25.93 -13.63
C ASN A 46 2.46 27.08 -14.32
N GLN A 47 3.05 26.84 -15.49
CA GLN A 47 3.78 27.86 -16.25
C GLN A 47 2.87 28.96 -16.83
N LEU A 48 1.68 28.61 -17.32
CA LEU A 48 0.69 29.58 -17.81
C LEU A 48 0.22 30.50 -16.68
N ILE A 49 -0.09 29.93 -15.51
CA ILE A 49 -0.49 30.73 -14.34
C ILE A 49 0.64 31.66 -13.92
N ALA A 50 1.88 31.16 -13.82
CA ALA A 50 3.05 31.97 -13.51
C ALA A 50 3.20 33.15 -14.48
N TRP A 51 3.06 32.92 -15.78
CA TRP A 51 3.14 33.97 -16.78
C TRP A 51 2.06 35.05 -16.59
N THR A 52 0.80 34.64 -16.35
CA THR A 52 -0.27 35.61 -16.05
C THR A 52 -0.06 36.38 -14.75
N VAL A 53 0.65 35.81 -13.76
CA VAL A 53 0.97 36.50 -12.50
C VAL A 53 1.99 37.62 -12.74
N CYS A 54 2.99 37.38 -13.60
CA CYS A 54 4.00 38.37 -13.96
C CYS A 54 3.45 39.48 -14.85
N ASP A 55 2.83 39.13 -15.98
CA ASP A 55 2.50 40.08 -17.05
C ASP A 55 1.04 40.57 -16.98
N LYS A 56 0.21 40.00 -16.10
CA LYS A 56 -1.21 40.29 -15.86
C LYS A 56 -2.17 39.98 -17.00
N LEU A 57 -1.76 40.22 -18.24
CA LEU A 57 -2.50 39.99 -19.47
C LEU A 57 -1.53 39.52 -20.54
N VAL A 58 -1.75 38.33 -21.09
CA VAL A 58 -0.84 37.71 -22.06
C VAL A 58 -1.62 37.26 -23.29
N ASP A 59 -1.08 37.50 -24.48
CA ASP A 59 -1.67 37.03 -25.72
C ASP A 59 -1.70 35.49 -25.80
N ARG A 60 -2.85 34.92 -26.15
CA ARG A 60 -3.06 33.46 -26.22
C ARG A 60 -2.16 32.82 -27.27
N GLN A 61 -1.95 33.48 -28.41
CA GLN A 61 -1.12 32.94 -29.49
C GLN A 61 0.37 32.98 -29.12
N ALA A 62 0.81 34.01 -28.39
CA ALA A 62 2.13 34.07 -27.79
C ALA A 62 2.33 32.93 -26.78
N MET A 63 1.34 32.67 -25.91
CA MET A 63 1.38 31.52 -24.98
C MET A 63 1.52 30.19 -25.71
N PHE A 64 0.69 29.95 -26.73
CA PHE A 64 0.69 28.72 -27.50
C PHE A 64 2.02 28.51 -28.25
N SER A 65 2.49 29.53 -28.95
CA SER A 65 3.75 29.48 -29.69
C SER A 65 4.96 29.29 -28.77
N ALA A 66 4.96 29.92 -27.59
CA ALA A 66 6.00 29.74 -26.59
C ALA A 66 6.02 28.33 -26.03
N ALA A 67 4.86 27.77 -25.67
CA ALA A 67 4.75 26.40 -25.19
C ALA A 67 5.31 25.41 -26.22
N ARG A 68 4.93 25.53 -27.51
CA ARG A 68 5.37 24.62 -28.58
C ARG A 68 6.88 24.65 -28.88
N ARG A 69 7.61 25.68 -28.43
CA ARG A 69 9.09 25.68 -28.53
C ARG A 69 9.75 24.70 -27.56
N ALA A 70 9.07 24.32 -26.47
CA ALA A 70 9.59 23.34 -25.53
C ALA A 70 9.30 21.92 -26.03
N TRP A 71 10.32 21.05 -25.97
CA TRP A 71 10.25 19.68 -26.50
C TRP A 71 9.01 18.87 -26.05
N PRO A 72 8.58 18.90 -24.76
CA PRO A 72 7.41 18.16 -24.31
C PRO A 72 6.09 18.60 -24.96
N PHE A 73 5.99 19.85 -25.41
CA PHE A 73 4.76 20.47 -25.91
C PHE A 73 4.80 20.74 -27.42
N ARG A 74 5.77 20.21 -28.16
CA ARG A 74 5.95 20.46 -29.60
C ARG A 74 4.71 20.09 -30.45
N GLU A 75 3.96 19.08 -29.99
CA GLU A 75 2.72 18.59 -30.61
C GLU A 75 1.44 19.09 -29.90
N LEU A 76 1.55 20.07 -29.00
CA LEU A 76 0.41 20.64 -28.31
C LEU A 76 -0.59 21.21 -29.32
N ARG A 77 -1.84 20.74 -29.26
CA ARG A 77 -2.94 21.23 -30.10
C ARG A 77 -3.61 22.45 -29.46
N GLY A 78 -4.13 23.36 -30.29
CA GLY A 78 -4.84 24.56 -29.81
C GLY A 78 -6.03 24.21 -28.90
N GLU A 79 -6.80 23.19 -29.28
CA GLU A 79 -7.92 22.66 -28.49
C GLU A 79 -7.49 22.23 -27.08
N GLN A 80 -6.33 21.59 -26.94
CA GLN A 80 -5.82 21.17 -25.62
C GLN A 80 -5.48 22.37 -24.74
N LEU A 81 -4.95 23.45 -25.33
CA LEU A 81 -4.72 24.70 -24.61
C LEU A 81 -6.05 25.34 -24.19
N ASP A 82 -7.05 25.35 -25.07
CA ASP A 82 -8.36 25.93 -24.76
C ASP A 82 -9.10 25.16 -23.66
N GLU A 83 -9.11 23.82 -23.73
CA GLU A 83 -9.64 22.97 -22.67
C GLU A 83 -8.95 23.24 -21.32
N LEU A 84 -7.62 23.41 -21.35
CA LEU A 84 -6.84 23.71 -20.15
C LEU A 84 -7.17 25.09 -19.60
N LEU A 85 -7.22 26.12 -20.44
CA LEU A 85 -7.58 27.48 -20.04
C LEU A 85 -9.01 27.55 -19.48
N ALA A 86 -9.96 26.81 -20.05
CA ALA A 86 -11.32 26.68 -19.53
C ALA A 86 -11.34 26.00 -18.15
N LEU A 87 -10.47 25.02 -17.91
CA LEU A 87 -10.29 24.46 -16.56
C LEU A 87 -9.71 25.50 -15.58
N LEU A 88 -8.68 26.24 -15.99
CA LEU A 88 -8.05 27.27 -15.14
C LEU A 88 -9.00 28.42 -14.80
N ASP A 89 -9.92 28.77 -15.69
CA ASP A 89 -10.97 29.76 -15.43
C ASP A 89 -11.99 29.28 -14.41
N ARG A 90 -12.44 28.02 -14.54
CA ARG A 90 -13.29 27.35 -13.54
C ARG A 90 -12.63 27.31 -12.16
N LEU A 91 -11.32 27.17 -12.10
CA LEU A 91 -10.53 27.23 -10.85
C LEU A 91 -10.21 28.66 -10.39
N HIS A 92 -10.61 29.66 -11.17
CA HIS A 92 -10.35 31.09 -10.95
C HIS A 92 -8.87 31.47 -10.91
N GLN A 93 -8.02 30.74 -11.64
CA GLN A 93 -6.57 30.93 -11.70
C GLN A 93 -6.13 31.73 -12.93
N ALA A 94 -6.78 31.56 -14.07
CA ALA A 94 -6.53 32.33 -15.29
C ALA A 94 -7.84 32.54 -16.03
N ARG A 95 -8.07 33.73 -16.61
CA ARG A 95 -9.32 34.09 -17.28
C ARG A 95 -9.08 34.39 -18.75
N PRO A 96 -9.57 33.57 -19.70
CA PRO A 96 -9.58 33.93 -21.11
C PRO A 96 -10.43 35.19 -21.35
N VAL A 97 -9.90 36.16 -22.10
CA VAL A 97 -10.57 37.41 -22.48
C VAL A 97 -10.22 37.70 -23.94
N GLU A 98 -11.18 37.49 -24.84
CA GLU A 98 -10.97 37.62 -26.29
C GLU A 98 -9.75 36.80 -26.77
N ASN A 99 -8.69 37.48 -27.25
CA ASN A 99 -7.44 36.87 -27.69
C ASN A 99 -6.37 36.77 -26.59
N ASN A 100 -6.66 37.24 -25.38
CA ASN A 100 -5.73 37.30 -24.26
C ASN A 100 -6.14 36.37 -23.12
N VAL A 101 -5.21 36.13 -22.20
CA VAL A 101 -5.42 35.43 -20.94
C VAL A 101 -5.01 36.37 -19.81
N ARG A 102 -5.97 36.71 -18.95
CA ARG A 102 -5.78 37.58 -17.79
C ARG A 102 -5.52 36.77 -16.52
N GLN A 103 -4.79 37.35 -15.58
CA GLN A 103 -4.65 36.81 -14.23
C GLN A 103 -6.02 36.58 -13.55
N GLY A 104 -6.26 35.39 -13.02
CA GLY A 104 -7.41 35.09 -12.18
C GLY A 104 -7.19 35.51 -10.72
N PRO A 105 -8.27 35.68 -9.92
CA PRO A 105 -8.15 36.12 -8.53
C PRO A 105 -7.39 35.14 -7.62
N ARG A 106 -7.37 33.84 -7.94
CA ARG A 106 -6.62 32.82 -7.18
C ARG A 106 -5.21 32.57 -7.70
N ALA A 107 -4.80 33.21 -8.81
CA ALA A 107 -3.53 32.96 -9.47
C ALA A 107 -2.33 33.18 -8.55
N LEU A 108 -2.32 34.30 -7.82
CA LEU A 108 -1.20 34.68 -6.94
C LEU A 108 -1.06 33.71 -5.76
N LYS A 109 -2.19 33.35 -5.12
CA LYS A 109 -2.21 32.36 -4.04
C LYS A 109 -1.72 30.99 -4.51
N TYR A 110 -2.17 30.57 -5.69
CA TYR A 110 -1.71 29.31 -6.29
C TYR A 110 -0.20 29.35 -6.58
N PHE A 111 0.30 30.43 -7.18
CA PHE A 111 1.70 30.57 -7.59
C PHE A 111 2.65 30.44 -6.39
N HIS A 112 2.36 31.12 -5.27
CA HIS A 112 3.17 30.99 -4.06
C HIS A 112 3.06 29.62 -3.38
N GLY A 113 1.90 28.95 -3.48
CA GLY A 113 1.68 27.63 -2.90
C GLY A 113 2.18 26.46 -3.75
N ASN A 114 2.49 26.67 -5.03
CA ASN A 114 2.88 25.62 -5.99
C ASN A 114 4.10 26.05 -6.83
N LEU A 115 5.17 26.47 -6.16
CA LEU A 115 6.46 26.80 -6.81
C LEU A 115 7.17 25.56 -7.39
N SER A 116 6.88 24.37 -6.84
CA SER A 116 7.48 23.11 -7.25
C SER A 116 6.43 22.08 -7.66
N LEU A 117 6.79 21.29 -8.67
CA LEU A 117 6.03 20.12 -9.12
C LEU A 117 6.34 18.86 -8.31
N ILE A 118 7.37 18.90 -7.45
CA ILE A 118 7.65 17.82 -6.49
C ILE A 118 6.43 17.70 -5.56
N PRO A 119 5.85 16.50 -5.41
CA PRO A 119 4.68 16.31 -4.56
C PRO A 119 4.97 16.67 -3.11
N ASP A 120 3.98 17.27 -2.46
CA ASP A 120 3.99 17.45 -1.01
C ASP A 120 3.59 16.12 -0.37
N GLU A 121 4.49 15.53 0.41
CA GLU A 121 4.26 14.27 1.12
C GLU A 121 3.63 14.55 2.47
N LYS A 122 2.35 14.18 2.61
CA LYS A 122 1.71 14.09 3.91
C LYS A 122 1.86 12.67 4.42
N THR A 123 2.24 12.53 5.68
CA THR A 123 2.36 11.22 6.31
C THR A 123 1.52 11.17 7.58
N MET A 124 0.79 10.08 7.78
CA MET A 124 0.03 9.82 9.02
C MET A 124 0.74 8.80 9.89
N SER A 125 0.58 8.92 11.21
CA SER A 125 1.10 7.92 12.15
C SER A 125 0.32 6.60 12.04
N VAL A 126 1.05 5.49 12.14
CA VAL A 126 0.47 4.15 12.25
C VAL A 126 0.65 3.65 13.67
N ARG A 127 -0.46 3.26 14.30
CA ARG A 127 -0.48 2.90 15.70
C ARG A 127 -1.13 1.55 15.93
N ASP A 128 -0.44 0.70 16.68
CA ASP A 128 -0.98 -0.57 17.13
C ASP A 128 -2.01 -0.35 18.24
N ILE A 129 -3.24 -0.84 18.06
CA ILE A 129 -4.28 -0.76 19.09
C ILE A 129 -3.94 -1.59 20.33
N SER A 130 -3.23 -2.70 20.15
CA SER A 130 -2.92 -3.67 21.20
C SER A 130 -1.78 -3.17 22.09
N THR A 131 -0.68 -2.65 21.55
CA THR A 131 0.42 -2.11 22.37
C THR A 131 0.36 -0.59 22.56
N ARG A 132 -0.46 0.14 21.80
CA ARG A 132 -0.47 1.62 21.67
C ARG A 132 0.86 2.22 21.22
N ARG A 133 1.77 1.40 20.70
CA ARG A 133 3.05 1.86 20.20
C ARG A 133 2.86 2.49 18.82
N LEU A 134 3.53 3.62 18.61
CA LEU A 134 3.75 4.15 17.27
C LEU A 134 4.67 3.19 16.52
N ILE A 135 4.16 2.56 15.46
CA ILE A 135 4.94 1.64 14.63
C ILE A 135 5.79 2.43 13.64
N GLY A 136 5.24 3.53 13.10
CA GLY A 136 5.89 4.39 12.12
C GLY A 136 4.92 5.37 11.49
N ARG A 137 5.24 5.88 10.29
CA ARG A 137 4.38 6.76 9.51
C ARG A 137 4.19 6.19 8.11
N LEU A 138 2.99 6.30 7.56
CA LEU A 138 2.63 5.93 6.19
C LEU A 138 2.36 7.17 5.36
N ASP A 139 2.68 7.10 4.08
CA ASP A 139 2.36 8.15 3.10
C ASP A 139 0.85 8.20 2.81
N GLU A 140 0.31 9.41 2.66
CA GLU A 140 -1.11 9.66 2.38
C GLU A 140 -1.59 8.89 1.14
N ARG A 141 -0.76 8.76 0.10
CA ARG A 141 -1.10 8.03 -1.12
C ARG A 141 -1.38 6.57 -0.85
N PHE A 142 -0.59 5.96 0.04
CA PHE A 142 -0.79 4.58 0.45
C PHE A 142 -2.10 4.46 1.25
N ILE A 143 -2.36 5.42 2.14
CA ILE A 143 -3.55 5.41 3.02
C ILE A 143 -4.85 5.56 2.23
N LEU A 144 -4.85 6.31 1.12
CA LEU A 144 -6.02 6.48 0.25
C LEU A 144 -6.52 5.16 -0.34
N ASP A 145 -5.59 4.24 -0.59
CA ASP A 145 -5.90 2.92 -1.14
C ASP A 145 -6.37 1.95 -0.06
N LEU A 146 -6.06 2.22 1.22
CA LEU A 146 -6.40 1.34 2.34
C LEU A 146 -7.88 1.42 2.72
N THR A 147 -8.41 0.28 3.13
CA THR A 147 -9.74 0.19 3.75
C THR A 147 -9.71 -0.46 5.13
N PRO A 148 -10.61 -0.07 6.05
CA PRO A 148 -10.83 -0.82 7.27
C PRO A 148 -11.15 -2.29 6.94
N GLY A 149 -10.38 -3.22 7.50
CA GLY A 149 -10.41 -4.65 7.23
C GLY A 149 -9.28 -5.16 6.32
N GLU A 150 -8.64 -4.28 5.55
CA GLU A 150 -7.47 -4.65 4.75
C GLU A 150 -6.24 -4.91 5.61
N ARG A 151 -5.33 -5.71 5.06
CA ARG A 151 -4.10 -6.11 5.73
C ARG A 151 -2.91 -5.49 5.02
N ILE A 152 -2.01 -4.92 5.79
CA ILE A 152 -0.78 -4.27 5.33
C ILE A 152 0.43 -4.92 5.98
N ILE A 153 1.55 -5.01 5.25
CA ILE A 153 2.85 -5.22 5.88
C ILE A 153 3.43 -3.87 6.20
N PHE A 154 3.85 -3.69 7.45
CA PHE A 154 4.53 -2.49 7.85
C PHE A 154 5.60 -2.83 8.89
N ARG A 155 6.84 -2.40 8.63
CA ARG A 155 8.03 -2.74 9.45
C ARG A 155 8.23 -4.26 9.64
N GLY A 156 7.97 -5.05 8.60
CA GLY A 156 8.20 -6.50 8.61
C GLY A 156 7.14 -7.34 9.37
N ALA A 157 6.01 -6.74 9.74
CA ALA A 157 4.90 -7.46 10.39
C ALA A 157 3.57 -7.19 9.67
N ALA A 158 2.64 -8.15 9.79
CA ALA A 158 1.28 -8.05 9.25
C ALA A 158 0.36 -7.31 10.21
N TRP A 159 -0.35 -6.33 9.67
CA TRP A 159 -1.26 -5.45 10.41
C TRP A 159 -2.61 -5.38 9.70
N GLU A 160 -3.71 -5.53 10.42
CA GLU A 160 -5.06 -5.28 9.91
C GLU A 160 -5.43 -3.85 10.23
N VAL A 161 -5.83 -3.10 9.20
CA VAL A 161 -6.30 -1.72 9.33
C VAL A 161 -7.67 -1.75 9.97
N LEU A 162 -7.81 -1.17 11.16
CA LEU A 162 -9.10 -1.09 11.85
C LEU A 162 -9.82 0.22 11.52
N GLU A 163 -9.06 1.31 11.47
CA GLU A 163 -9.59 2.66 11.38
C GLU A 163 -8.56 3.60 10.77
N ILE A 164 -9.03 4.52 9.93
CA ILE A 164 -8.25 5.58 9.30
C ILE A 164 -8.99 6.88 9.61
N GLU A 165 -8.48 7.63 10.58
CA GLU A 165 -8.96 8.97 10.95
C GLU A 165 -7.77 9.94 10.96
N GLU A 166 -7.40 10.52 12.10
CA GLU A 166 -6.17 11.33 12.27
C GLU A 166 -4.90 10.45 12.27
N GLU A 167 -5.03 9.19 12.71
CA GLU A 167 -3.99 8.17 12.65
C GLU A 167 -4.54 6.86 12.07
N VAL A 168 -3.66 6.07 11.45
CA VAL A 168 -4.00 4.72 10.96
C VAL A 168 -3.89 3.77 12.16
N THR A 169 -5.04 3.35 12.68
CA THR A 169 -5.11 2.39 13.77
C THR A 169 -5.11 0.98 13.20
N VAL A 170 -4.15 0.17 13.65
CA VAL A 170 -3.99 -1.21 13.20
C VAL A 170 -4.02 -2.20 14.36
N ALA A 171 -4.37 -3.44 14.07
CA ALA A 171 -4.20 -4.57 14.98
C ALA A 171 -3.22 -5.60 14.38
N PRO A 172 -2.46 -6.34 15.21
CA PRO A 172 -1.68 -7.46 14.71
C PRO A 172 -2.60 -8.44 13.97
N ALA A 173 -2.28 -8.72 12.71
CA ALA A 173 -3.08 -9.62 11.89
C ALA A 173 -2.42 -10.98 11.74
N PRO A 174 -3.20 -12.07 11.63
CA PRO A 174 -2.74 -13.26 10.95
C PRO A 174 -2.24 -12.87 9.56
N ALA A 175 -0.96 -13.11 9.34
CA ALA A 175 -0.30 -13.53 8.12
C ALA A 175 -1.28 -13.98 6.98
N LEU A 176 -2.20 -14.92 7.25
CA LEU A 176 -3.13 -15.48 6.27
C LEU A 176 -4.28 -14.54 5.88
N GLY A 177 -4.05 -13.59 4.98
CA GLY A 177 -5.07 -12.75 4.32
C GLY A 177 -4.64 -12.24 2.95
N GLU A 178 -5.46 -11.39 2.32
CA GLU A 178 -5.16 -10.77 1.02
C GLU A 178 -3.74 -10.20 0.99
N LEU A 179 -3.01 -10.47 -0.10
CA LEU A 179 -1.63 -10.00 -0.25
C LEU A 179 -1.62 -8.47 -0.21
N PRO A 180 -0.83 -7.83 0.67
CA PRO A 180 -0.77 -6.38 0.76
C PRO A 180 -0.14 -5.80 -0.50
N ARG A 181 -0.86 -4.90 -1.18
CA ARG A 181 -0.39 -4.24 -2.40
C ARG A 181 0.72 -3.26 -2.03
N TRP A 182 1.99 -3.67 -2.16
CA TRP A 182 3.09 -2.72 -1.98
C TRP A 182 3.13 -1.75 -3.16
N ILE A 183 2.97 -0.46 -2.86
CA ILE A 183 3.21 0.64 -3.81
C ILE A 183 4.40 1.43 -3.26
N GLY A 184 5.60 0.92 -3.50
CA GLY A 184 6.80 1.76 -3.52
C GLY A 184 6.93 2.36 -4.91
N GLU A 185 7.15 3.68 -5.01
CA GLU A 185 7.66 4.31 -6.23
C GLU A 185 9.19 4.10 -6.32
N ASP A 186 9.64 2.84 -6.26
CA ASP A 186 11.04 2.53 -6.54
C ASP A 186 11.35 2.79 -8.03
N ILE A 187 12.61 3.07 -8.34
CA ILE A 187 13.05 3.26 -9.73
C ILE A 187 12.74 1.95 -10.49
N PRO A 188 11.91 1.99 -11.54
CA PRO A 188 11.45 0.78 -12.19
C PRO A 188 12.61 0.10 -12.91
N VAL A 189 12.77 -1.20 -12.66
CA VAL A 189 13.74 -2.03 -13.38
C VAL A 189 13.36 -2.09 -14.86
N PRO A 190 14.25 -1.65 -15.77
CA PRO A 190 13.99 -1.69 -17.21
C PRO A 190 13.86 -3.13 -17.74
N GLN A 191 13.04 -3.32 -18.78
CA GLN A 191 12.90 -4.61 -19.45
C GLN A 191 14.24 -5.16 -19.94
N SER A 192 15.15 -4.30 -20.39
CA SER A 192 16.47 -4.72 -20.87
C SER A 192 17.32 -5.38 -19.78
N ILE A 193 17.19 -4.94 -18.52
CA ILE A 193 17.86 -5.56 -17.36
C ILE A 193 17.17 -6.88 -17.04
N ALA A 194 15.84 -6.87 -16.92
CA ALA A 194 15.08 -8.07 -16.58
C ALA A 194 15.30 -9.22 -17.58
N ARG A 195 15.38 -8.89 -18.88
CA ARG A 195 15.68 -9.86 -19.95
C ARG A 195 17.07 -10.44 -19.83
N GLU A 196 18.10 -9.61 -19.58
CA GLU A 196 19.46 -10.09 -19.42
C GLU A 196 19.58 -10.99 -18.18
N VAL A 197 18.96 -10.61 -17.06
CA VAL A 197 18.94 -11.44 -15.84
C VAL A 197 18.36 -12.83 -16.13
N VAL A 198 17.22 -12.90 -16.79
CA VAL A 198 16.57 -14.19 -17.13
C VAL A 198 17.35 -14.96 -18.19
N GLU A 199 17.98 -14.28 -19.14
CA GLU A 199 18.88 -14.89 -20.13
C GLU A 199 20.10 -15.55 -19.47
N ARG A 200 20.80 -14.80 -18.61
CA ARG A 200 21.95 -15.27 -17.82
C ARG A 200 21.59 -16.45 -16.93
N LEU A 201 20.40 -16.40 -16.32
CA LEU A 201 19.87 -17.49 -15.50
C LEU A 201 19.58 -18.75 -16.34
N ALA A 202 19.00 -18.59 -17.53
CA ALA A 202 18.69 -19.71 -18.42
C ALA A 202 19.96 -20.37 -18.98
N THR A 203 20.94 -19.58 -19.41
CA THR A 203 22.19 -20.10 -20.00
C THR A 203 23.20 -20.55 -18.95
N GLY A 204 23.16 -19.97 -17.75
CA GLY A 204 24.22 -20.09 -16.73
C GLY A 204 25.51 -19.39 -17.11
N ASP A 205 25.44 -18.44 -18.02
CA ASP A 205 26.59 -17.63 -18.40
C ASP A 205 26.80 -16.50 -17.38
N TRP A 206 27.72 -16.71 -16.44
CA TRP A 206 28.11 -15.70 -15.45
C TRP A 206 29.32 -14.85 -15.87
N GLU A 207 29.83 -15.02 -17.09
CA GLU A 207 31.04 -14.37 -17.55
C GLU A 207 30.87 -12.85 -17.70
N GLY A 208 31.88 -12.09 -17.27
CA GLY A 208 31.87 -10.62 -17.31
C GLY A 208 31.03 -9.94 -16.23
N LEU A 209 30.25 -10.69 -15.44
CA LEU A 209 29.55 -10.14 -14.29
C LEU A 209 30.54 -9.91 -13.13
N PRO A 210 30.49 -8.75 -12.44
CA PRO A 210 31.36 -8.44 -11.30
C PRO A 210 30.91 -9.21 -10.04
N LEU A 211 31.16 -10.52 -10.02
CA LEU A 211 30.75 -11.44 -8.96
C LEU A 211 31.96 -11.93 -8.15
N ALA A 212 31.77 -12.07 -6.84
CA ALA A 212 32.66 -12.85 -6.00
C ALA A 212 32.45 -14.36 -6.25
N SER A 213 33.42 -15.19 -5.86
CA SER A 213 33.34 -16.67 -5.95
C SER A 213 32.07 -17.23 -5.30
N GLU A 214 31.78 -16.77 -4.09
CA GLU A 214 30.66 -17.19 -3.26
C GLU A 214 29.32 -16.79 -3.89
N ALA A 215 29.28 -15.61 -4.53
CA ALA A 215 28.12 -15.13 -5.26
C ALA A 215 27.84 -16.00 -6.49
N ARG A 216 28.89 -16.39 -7.23
CA ARG A 216 28.77 -17.29 -8.38
C ARG A 216 28.27 -18.68 -7.98
N GLU A 217 28.79 -19.24 -6.90
CA GLU A 217 28.35 -20.54 -6.37
C GLU A 217 26.88 -20.50 -5.94
N ALA A 218 26.45 -19.42 -5.26
CA ALA A 218 25.06 -19.22 -4.88
C ALA A 218 24.12 -19.15 -6.09
N LEU A 219 24.50 -18.42 -7.16
CA LEU A 219 23.72 -18.34 -8.39
C LEU A 219 23.64 -19.68 -9.12
N GLU A 220 24.73 -20.46 -9.16
CA GLU A 220 24.74 -21.78 -9.79
C GLU A 220 23.86 -22.79 -9.02
N SER A 221 23.92 -22.73 -7.68
CA SER A 221 23.05 -23.54 -6.81
C SER A 221 21.57 -23.18 -7.01
N PHE A 222 21.26 -21.88 -7.10
CA PHE A 222 19.91 -21.39 -7.36
C PHE A 222 19.40 -21.85 -8.73
N ARG A 223 20.21 -21.69 -9.79
CA ARG A 223 19.89 -22.18 -11.14
C ARG A 223 19.61 -23.68 -11.16
N THR A 224 20.47 -24.46 -10.52
CA THR A 224 20.32 -25.91 -10.42
C THR A 224 19.03 -26.31 -9.71
N SER A 225 18.65 -25.57 -8.67
CA SER A 225 17.40 -25.81 -7.93
C SER A 225 16.17 -25.54 -8.80
N ILE A 226 16.16 -24.46 -9.59
CA ILE A 226 15.07 -24.17 -10.54
C ILE A 226 14.92 -25.31 -11.55
N PHE A 227 16.02 -25.74 -12.16
CA PHE A 227 16.01 -26.80 -13.17
C PHE A 227 15.52 -28.15 -12.62
N LYS A 228 15.77 -28.43 -11.33
CA LYS A 228 15.30 -29.65 -10.66
C LYS A 228 13.80 -29.60 -10.36
N ASP A 229 13.30 -28.43 -9.94
CA ASP A 229 11.93 -28.29 -9.43
C ASP A 229 10.92 -28.05 -10.55
N GLY A 230 11.32 -27.43 -11.67
CA GLY A 230 10.40 -27.13 -12.77
C GLY A 230 11.07 -26.50 -13.99
N GLU A 231 10.29 -25.71 -14.72
CA GLU A 231 10.75 -25.06 -15.96
C GLU A 231 11.53 -23.79 -15.66
N THR A 232 12.71 -23.66 -16.27
CA THR A 232 13.52 -22.45 -16.15
C THR A 232 12.89 -21.30 -16.96
N PRO A 233 12.70 -20.10 -16.36
CA PRO A 233 12.23 -18.94 -17.11
C PRO A 233 13.27 -18.55 -18.16
N ALA A 234 12.80 -18.09 -19.33
CA ALA A 234 13.67 -17.63 -20.41
C ALA A 234 13.06 -16.38 -21.07
N PRO A 235 13.83 -15.55 -21.79
CA PRO A 235 13.28 -14.37 -22.47
C PRO A 235 12.13 -14.67 -23.45
N GLY A 236 12.09 -15.88 -24.02
CA GLY A 236 11.03 -16.37 -24.91
C GLY A 236 10.04 -17.36 -24.26
N ARG A 237 10.14 -17.60 -22.94
CA ARG A 237 9.28 -18.55 -22.23
C ARG A 237 8.73 -17.94 -20.94
N MET A 238 7.41 -17.90 -20.84
CA MET A 238 6.69 -17.59 -19.62
C MET A 238 6.29 -18.90 -18.94
N THR A 239 6.53 -19.00 -17.64
CA THR A 239 6.08 -20.13 -16.83
C THR A 239 4.90 -19.72 -15.96
N LEU A 240 3.89 -20.60 -15.86
CA LEU A 240 2.76 -20.41 -14.96
C LEU A 240 2.87 -21.43 -13.82
N GLU A 241 3.22 -20.93 -12.64
CA GLU A 241 3.46 -21.72 -11.45
C GLU A 241 2.32 -21.58 -10.44
N ARG A 242 1.95 -22.67 -9.78
CA ARG A 242 0.99 -22.64 -8.68
C ARG A 242 1.69 -22.76 -7.34
N HIS A 243 1.53 -21.74 -6.51
CA HIS A 243 2.07 -21.66 -5.16
C HIS A 243 0.90 -21.51 -4.17
N GLU A 244 0.53 -22.61 -3.52
CA GLU A 244 -0.67 -22.69 -2.68
C GLU A 244 -1.95 -22.21 -3.40
N ARG A 245 -2.52 -21.07 -2.98
CA ARG A 245 -3.71 -20.45 -3.59
C ARG A 245 -3.38 -19.43 -4.69
N LEU A 246 -2.11 -19.10 -4.87
CA LEU A 246 -1.64 -18.05 -5.77
C LEU A 246 -1.12 -18.66 -7.07
N LEU A 247 -1.26 -17.90 -8.15
CA LEU A 247 -0.60 -18.21 -9.41
C LEU A 247 0.48 -17.17 -9.68
N VAL A 248 1.66 -17.64 -10.04
CA VAL A 248 2.81 -16.80 -10.38
C VAL A 248 3.11 -17.01 -11.86
N LEU A 249 2.93 -15.95 -12.64
CA LEU A 249 3.28 -15.90 -14.05
C LEU A 249 4.67 -15.26 -14.19
N THR A 250 5.67 -16.01 -14.62
CA THR A 250 7.01 -15.45 -14.88
C THR A 250 7.04 -14.76 -16.23
N HIS A 251 7.65 -13.58 -16.26
CA HIS A 251 7.84 -12.77 -17.45
C HIS A 251 8.94 -11.73 -17.22
N ALA A 252 9.99 -11.76 -18.05
CA ALA A 252 11.11 -10.82 -18.02
C ALA A 252 10.74 -9.44 -18.61
N GLY A 253 9.63 -8.86 -18.13
CA GLY A 253 9.08 -7.61 -18.65
C GLY A 253 9.67 -6.35 -18.01
N GLY A 254 10.33 -6.46 -16.86
CA GLY A 254 10.65 -5.31 -16.02
C GLY A 254 9.41 -4.78 -15.29
N THR A 255 9.63 -3.80 -14.40
CA THR A 255 8.61 -3.38 -13.43
C THR A 255 7.35 -2.82 -14.10
N ARG A 256 7.50 -1.93 -15.08
CA ARG A 256 6.37 -1.23 -15.72
C ARG A 256 5.52 -2.17 -16.58
N LEU A 257 6.14 -3.03 -17.38
CA LEU A 257 5.42 -3.95 -18.27
C LEU A 257 4.69 -5.03 -17.47
N ASN A 258 5.32 -5.62 -16.45
CA ASN A 258 4.66 -6.62 -15.61
C ASN A 258 3.49 -6.03 -14.82
N ARG A 259 3.63 -4.80 -14.31
CA ARG A 259 2.51 -4.07 -13.68
C ARG A 259 1.37 -3.85 -14.68
N THR A 260 1.69 -3.47 -15.91
CA THR A 260 0.70 -3.25 -16.98
C THR A 260 -0.04 -4.53 -17.34
N LEU A 261 0.70 -5.62 -17.53
CA LEU A 261 0.15 -6.95 -17.77
C LEU A 261 -0.74 -7.39 -16.60
N GLY A 262 -0.30 -7.18 -15.36
CA GLY A 262 -1.07 -7.48 -14.16
C GLY A 262 -2.42 -6.75 -14.10
N ILE A 263 -2.45 -5.44 -14.39
CA ILE A 263 -3.70 -4.65 -14.46
C ILE A 263 -4.65 -5.22 -15.52
N VAL A 264 -4.14 -5.53 -16.70
CA VAL A 264 -4.94 -6.06 -17.82
C VAL A 264 -5.49 -7.44 -17.50
N LEU A 265 -4.64 -8.35 -17.01
CA LEU A 265 -5.05 -9.71 -16.64
C LEU A 265 -6.06 -9.70 -15.49
N ALA A 266 -5.81 -8.93 -14.44
CA ALA A 266 -6.75 -8.81 -13.33
C ALA A 266 -8.11 -8.27 -13.78
N SER A 267 -8.13 -7.27 -14.67
CA SER A 267 -9.36 -6.71 -15.23
C SER A 267 -10.14 -7.74 -16.07
N LEU A 268 -9.46 -8.46 -16.97
CA LEU A 268 -10.06 -9.49 -17.81
C LEU A 268 -10.60 -10.67 -17.00
N LEU A 269 -9.81 -11.17 -16.03
CA LEU A 269 -10.22 -12.27 -15.16
C LEU A 269 -11.36 -11.86 -14.24
N THR A 270 -11.36 -10.62 -13.73
CA THR A 270 -12.48 -10.06 -12.95
C THR A 270 -13.76 -10.05 -13.78
N SER A 271 -13.69 -9.59 -15.03
CA SER A 271 -14.85 -9.54 -15.93
C SER A 271 -15.39 -10.95 -16.24
N ARG A 272 -14.52 -11.95 -16.41
CA ARG A 272 -14.92 -13.35 -16.65
C ARG A 272 -15.51 -13.99 -15.40
N ALA A 273 -14.96 -13.68 -14.23
CA ALA A 273 -15.36 -14.31 -13.00
C ALA A 273 -16.63 -13.66 -12.42
N GLY A 274 -16.77 -12.34 -12.49
CA GLY A 274 -17.78 -11.57 -11.75
C GLY A 274 -17.38 -11.20 -10.31
N GLU A 275 -16.09 -11.34 -9.96
CA GLU A 275 -15.52 -11.00 -8.65
C GLU A 275 -14.11 -10.48 -8.86
N ALA A 276 -13.67 -9.55 -8.01
CA ALA A 276 -12.39 -8.89 -8.14
C ALA A 276 -11.24 -9.90 -8.04
N CYS A 277 -10.38 -9.92 -9.05
CA CYS A 277 -9.11 -10.63 -9.02
C CYS A 277 -8.02 -9.68 -8.53
N GLY A 278 -7.24 -10.13 -7.56
CA GLY A 278 -6.07 -9.40 -7.07
C GLY A 278 -4.86 -9.67 -7.95
N PHE A 279 -3.96 -8.70 -8.06
CA PHE A 279 -2.65 -8.94 -8.64
C PHE A 279 -1.57 -8.13 -7.92
N GLN A 280 -0.35 -8.63 -8.01
CA GLN A 280 0.89 -7.92 -7.72
C GLN A 280 1.92 -8.24 -8.80
N SER A 281 3.01 -7.47 -8.85
CA SER A 281 4.04 -7.67 -9.85
C SER A 281 5.40 -7.18 -9.35
N ASP A 282 6.43 -7.92 -9.70
CA ASP A 282 7.83 -7.51 -9.61
C ASP A 282 8.43 -7.44 -11.05
N PRO A 283 9.71 -7.10 -11.24
CA PRO A 283 10.33 -7.02 -12.57
C PRO A 283 10.31 -8.32 -13.38
N TYR A 284 10.09 -9.46 -12.73
CA TYR A 284 10.23 -10.80 -13.28
C TYR A 284 8.95 -11.62 -13.27
N ARG A 285 7.95 -11.24 -12.45
CA ARG A 285 6.76 -12.06 -12.16
C ARG A 285 5.51 -11.20 -11.98
N VAL A 286 4.37 -11.79 -12.31
CA VAL A 286 3.03 -11.30 -11.98
C VAL A 286 2.35 -12.33 -11.08
N ILE A 287 2.01 -11.93 -9.86
CA ILE A 287 1.31 -12.74 -8.87
C ILE A 287 -0.18 -12.46 -9.02
N LEU A 288 -0.99 -13.50 -9.15
CA LEU A 288 -2.44 -13.41 -9.29
C LEU A 288 -3.11 -14.11 -8.11
N ASP A 289 -4.01 -13.39 -7.45
CA ASP A 289 -4.90 -13.91 -6.41
C ASP A 289 -6.29 -14.08 -7.02
N LEU A 290 -6.68 -15.33 -7.23
CA LEU A 290 -7.86 -15.69 -7.99
C LEU A 290 -8.98 -16.22 -7.07
N PRO A 291 -10.25 -15.87 -7.37
CA PRO A 291 -11.39 -16.54 -6.76
C PRO A 291 -11.35 -18.06 -6.99
N ALA A 292 -11.91 -18.84 -6.06
CA ALA A 292 -11.85 -20.31 -6.06
C ALA A 292 -12.37 -20.99 -7.34
N ARG A 293 -13.20 -20.28 -8.12
CA ARG A 293 -13.76 -20.77 -9.39
C ARG A 293 -12.80 -20.68 -10.58
N LEU A 294 -11.79 -19.81 -10.54
CA LEU A 294 -10.81 -19.70 -11.61
C LEU A 294 -9.64 -20.66 -11.38
N ARG A 295 -9.09 -21.19 -12.47
CA ARG A 295 -7.94 -22.11 -12.46
C ARG A 295 -6.79 -21.57 -13.29
N ALA A 296 -5.62 -22.21 -13.20
CA ALA A 296 -4.45 -21.86 -14.01
C ALA A 296 -4.75 -21.85 -15.52
N ARG A 297 -5.61 -22.76 -15.99
CA ARG A 297 -6.06 -22.80 -17.38
C ARG A 297 -6.77 -21.50 -17.82
N ASP A 298 -7.56 -20.87 -16.95
CA ASP A 298 -8.23 -19.61 -17.29
C ASP A 298 -7.22 -18.47 -17.48
N VAL A 299 -6.18 -18.43 -16.65
CA VAL A 299 -5.08 -17.46 -16.81
C VAL A 299 -4.33 -17.73 -18.11
N GLU A 300 -3.93 -18.98 -18.35
CA GLU A 300 -3.24 -19.37 -19.57
C GLU A 300 -4.05 -18.99 -20.82
N GLN A 301 -5.34 -19.31 -20.85
CA GLN A 301 -6.24 -18.91 -21.94
C GLN A 301 -6.34 -17.40 -22.10
N THR A 302 -6.40 -16.66 -20.99
CA THR A 302 -6.49 -15.19 -21.00
C THR A 302 -5.22 -14.58 -21.59
N VAL A 303 -4.03 -15.06 -21.18
CA VAL A 303 -2.75 -14.58 -21.71
C VAL A 303 -2.62 -14.95 -23.19
N ARG A 304 -2.95 -16.19 -23.59
CA ARG A 304 -2.93 -16.61 -25.00
C ARG A 304 -3.93 -15.88 -25.88
N ALA A 305 -5.01 -15.33 -25.31
CA ALA A 305 -6.02 -14.57 -26.03
C ALA A 305 -5.63 -13.09 -26.25
N LEU A 306 -4.55 -12.61 -25.64
CA LEU A 306 -4.08 -11.24 -25.85
C LEU A 306 -3.67 -11.04 -27.32
N ARG A 307 -4.17 -9.96 -27.92
CA ARG A 307 -3.89 -9.55 -29.30
C ARG A 307 -3.56 -8.06 -29.33
N PRO A 308 -2.79 -7.57 -30.32
CA PRO A 308 -2.49 -6.14 -30.44
C PRO A 308 -3.75 -5.26 -30.49
N GLY A 309 -3.62 -4.01 -30.04
CA GLY A 309 -4.74 -3.08 -29.86
C GLY A 309 -5.30 -3.07 -28.43
N LEU A 310 -4.47 -3.33 -27.44
CA LEU A 310 -4.85 -3.35 -26.02
C LEU A 310 -4.93 -1.95 -25.39
N GLY A 311 -4.42 -0.90 -26.05
CA GLY A 311 -4.44 0.47 -25.54
C GLY A 311 -5.79 0.95 -24.96
N PRO A 312 -6.94 0.78 -25.65
CA PRO A 312 -8.25 1.13 -25.11
C PRO A 312 -8.65 0.30 -23.89
N LEU A 313 -8.34 -1.00 -23.90
CA LEU A 313 -8.60 -1.91 -22.78
C LEU A 313 -7.77 -1.53 -21.55
N LEU A 314 -6.48 -1.22 -21.74
CA LEU A 314 -5.61 -0.74 -20.68
C LEU A 314 -6.16 0.54 -20.05
N ARG A 315 -6.57 1.52 -20.88
CA ARG A 315 -7.18 2.75 -20.37
C ARG A 315 -8.44 2.47 -19.56
N LEU A 316 -9.30 1.54 -20.00
CA LEU A 316 -10.49 1.12 -19.24
C LEU A 316 -10.11 0.47 -17.90
N ALA A 317 -9.15 -0.45 -17.91
CA ALA A 317 -8.68 -1.14 -16.71
C ALA A 317 -8.06 -0.17 -15.69
N VAL A 318 -7.33 0.83 -16.16
CA VAL A 318 -6.76 1.92 -15.35
C VAL A 318 -7.86 2.73 -14.65
N ARG A 319 -9.01 2.99 -15.30
CA ARG A 319 -10.11 3.77 -14.67
C ARG A 319 -10.64 3.10 -13.40
N SER A 320 -10.71 1.78 -13.40
CA SER A 320 -11.14 0.96 -12.26
C SER A 320 -10.00 0.60 -11.29
N SER A 321 -8.76 0.95 -11.62
CA SER A 321 -7.60 0.60 -10.81
C SER A 321 -7.48 1.51 -9.59
N PRO A 322 -7.19 0.97 -8.39
CA PRO A 322 -6.85 1.78 -7.22
C PRO A 322 -5.69 2.76 -7.47
N THR A 323 -4.75 2.39 -8.36
CA THR A 323 -3.55 3.19 -8.66
C THR A 323 -3.83 4.55 -9.30
N LEU A 324 -5.03 4.78 -9.86
CA LEU A 324 -5.39 6.06 -10.47
C LEU A 324 -5.69 7.14 -9.42
N GLY A 325 -6.24 6.74 -8.26
CA GLY A 325 -6.65 7.64 -7.19
C GLY A 325 -5.52 8.57 -6.71
N PRO A 326 -4.39 8.00 -6.26
CA PRO A 326 -3.22 8.79 -5.86
C PRO A 326 -2.70 9.74 -6.95
N GLN A 327 -2.71 9.32 -8.22
CA GLN A 327 -2.27 10.15 -9.34
C GLN A 327 -3.23 11.32 -9.58
N LEU A 328 -4.54 11.09 -9.45
CA LEU A 328 -5.54 12.15 -9.56
C LEU A 328 -5.38 13.18 -8.45
N LEU A 329 -5.19 12.75 -7.19
CA LEU A 329 -4.97 13.68 -6.08
C LEU A 329 -3.71 14.52 -6.31
N HIS A 330 -2.61 13.90 -6.75
CA HIS A 330 -1.38 14.60 -7.07
C HIS A 330 -1.60 15.70 -8.12
N VAL A 331 -2.23 15.35 -9.25
CA VAL A 331 -2.49 16.30 -10.33
C VAL A 331 -3.47 17.38 -9.89
N ALA A 332 -4.51 17.04 -9.13
CA ALA A 332 -5.48 18.00 -8.63
C ALA A 332 -4.86 19.05 -7.69
N ARG A 333 -3.92 18.64 -6.83
CA ARG A 333 -3.14 19.58 -6.00
C ARG A 333 -2.23 20.45 -6.86
N LYS A 334 -1.47 19.85 -7.79
CA LYS A 334 -0.53 20.59 -8.64
C LYS A 334 -1.20 21.50 -9.66
N MET A 335 -2.44 21.23 -10.07
CA MET A 335 -3.27 22.17 -10.85
C MET A 335 -4.07 23.14 -9.96
N GLY A 336 -4.05 22.99 -8.63
CA GLY A 336 -4.73 23.87 -7.68
C GLY A 336 -6.25 23.72 -7.62
N ALA A 337 -6.78 22.60 -8.12
CA ALA A 337 -8.16 22.17 -7.89
C ALA A 337 -8.40 21.84 -6.41
N ILE A 338 -7.35 21.40 -5.71
CA ILE A 338 -7.36 21.09 -4.28
C ILE A 338 -6.22 21.84 -3.62
N ALA A 339 -6.44 22.36 -2.40
CA ALA A 339 -5.39 22.99 -1.63
C ALA A 339 -4.35 21.94 -1.14
N PRO A 340 -3.05 22.26 -1.07
CA PRO A 340 -2.03 21.29 -0.63
C PRO A 340 -2.30 20.69 0.76
N ASP A 341 -2.89 21.48 1.65
CA ASP A 341 -3.23 21.15 3.03
C ASP A 341 -4.60 20.51 3.19
N ALA A 342 -5.42 20.42 2.14
CA ALA A 342 -6.73 19.76 2.24
C ALA A 342 -6.56 18.28 2.58
N ASP A 343 -7.29 17.85 3.61
CA ASP A 343 -7.46 16.44 3.95
C ASP A 343 -8.52 15.84 3.02
N VAL A 344 -8.07 14.94 2.14
CA VAL A 344 -8.93 14.31 1.15
C VAL A 344 -9.06 12.85 1.51
N GLY A 345 -9.99 12.54 2.41
CA GLY A 345 -10.38 11.15 2.64
C GLY A 345 -10.93 10.48 1.37
N ARG A 346 -11.15 9.16 1.43
CA ARG A 346 -11.62 8.32 0.31
C ARG A 346 -12.93 8.79 -0.33
N PHE A 347 -13.85 9.34 0.47
CA PHE A 347 -15.10 9.92 -0.03
C PHE A 347 -14.87 11.19 -0.87
N GLY A 348 -13.84 11.97 -0.53
CA GLY A 348 -13.38 13.09 -1.35
C GLY A 348 -12.84 12.63 -2.70
N LEU A 349 -12.08 11.54 -2.74
CA LEU A 349 -11.49 11.01 -3.96
C LEU A 349 -12.53 10.53 -4.98
N ARG A 350 -13.57 9.82 -4.53
CA ARG A 350 -14.69 9.41 -5.42
C ARG A 350 -15.45 10.61 -5.99
N ARG A 351 -15.66 11.66 -5.18
CA ARG A 351 -16.28 12.91 -5.65
C ARG A 351 -15.40 13.65 -6.64
N LEU A 352 -14.08 13.65 -6.43
CA LEU A 352 -13.13 14.23 -7.37
C LEU A 352 -13.12 13.49 -8.71
N LEU A 353 -13.12 12.15 -8.68
CA LEU A 353 -13.26 11.33 -9.90
C LEU A 353 -14.52 11.68 -10.67
N ALA A 354 -15.66 11.81 -9.99
CA ALA A 354 -16.93 12.16 -10.62
C ALA A 354 -16.98 13.62 -11.13
N ALA A 355 -16.36 14.55 -10.42
CA ALA A 355 -16.39 15.97 -10.78
C ALA A 355 -15.45 16.33 -11.93
N TYR A 356 -14.34 15.61 -12.07
CA TYR A 356 -13.25 15.94 -13.01
C TYR A 356 -13.06 14.92 -14.14
N SER A 357 -13.90 13.88 -14.25
CA SER A 357 -13.79 12.80 -15.25
C SER A 357 -13.53 13.29 -16.68
N ASP A 358 -14.24 14.35 -17.07
CA ASP A 358 -14.22 14.91 -18.44
C ASP A 358 -13.37 16.18 -18.54
N THR A 359 -12.32 16.26 -17.72
CA THR A 359 -11.45 17.44 -17.66
C THR A 359 -10.00 17.12 -18.02
N PRO A 360 -9.21 18.13 -18.47
CA PRO A 360 -7.77 17.97 -18.70
C PRO A 360 -7.02 17.45 -17.47
N LEU A 361 -7.52 17.71 -16.26
CA LEU A 361 -6.96 17.23 -15.00
C LEU A 361 -7.01 15.69 -14.93
N TYR A 362 -8.15 15.08 -15.26
CA TYR A 362 -8.28 13.63 -15.26
C TYR A 362 -7.43 12.99 -16.37
N ARG A 363 -7.43 13.59 -17.57
CA ARG A 363 -6.57 13.15 -18.67
C ARG A 363 -5.10 13.17 -18.26
N GLU A 364 -4.65 14.25 -17.62
CA GLU A 364 -3.30 14.37 -17.08
C GLU A 364 -2.96 13.28 -16.05
N ALA A 365 -3.89 12.94 -15.15
CA ALA A 365 -3.67 11.88 -14.16
C ALA A 365 -3.51 10.49 -14.81
N VAL A 366 -4.34 10.18 -15.81
CA VAL A 366 -4.24 8.94 -16.58
C VAL A 366 -2.93 8.87 -17.36
N GLU A 367 -2.60 9.92 -18.12
CA GLU A 367 -1.36 9.97 -18.91
C GLU A 367 -0.11 9.94 -18.03
N ARG A 368 -0.16 10.53 -16.84
CA ARG A 368 0.91 10.45 -15.85
C ARG A 368 1.09 9.00 -15.38
N LEU A 369 0.01 8.32 -15.02
CA LEU A 369 0.06 6.91 -14.60
C LEU A 369 0.61 6.01 -15.71
N LEU A 370 0.08 6.17 -16.93
CA LEU A 370 0.53 5.42 -18.11
C LEU A 370 2.02 5.61 -18.36
N PHE A 371 2.54 6.84 -18.22
CA PHE A 371 3.94 7.11 -18.46
C PHE A 371 4.88 6.63 -17.34
N HIS A 372 4.57 6.95 -16.08
CA HIS A 372 5.49 6.72 -14.96
C HIS A 372 5.47 5.26 -14.47
N GLN A 373 4.31 4.61 -14.46
CA GLN A 373 4.16 3.30 -13.82
C GLN A 373 3.84 2.16 -14.79
N LEU A 374 3.37 2.45 -16.00
CA LEU A 374 2.90 1.45 -16.96
C LEU A 374 3.69 1.51 -18.27
N ASP A 375 3.55 0.50 -19.12
CA ASP A 375 4.24 0.35 -20.40
C ASP A 375 3.28 -0.14 -21.49
N GLU A 376 2.52 0.80 -22.07
CA GLU A 376 1.60 0.52 -23.18
C GLU A 376 2.33 0.02 -24.43
N PRO A 377 3.44 0.64 -24.91
CA PRO A 377 4.19 0.11 -26.05
C PRO A 377 4.74 -1.31 -25.79
N GLY A 378 5.25 -1.57 -24.59
CA GLY A 378 5.71 -2.89 -24.19
C GLY A 378 4.58 -3.93 -24.17
N LEU A 379 3.37 -3.55 -23.77
CA LEU A 379 2.19 -4.42 -23.78
C LEU A 379 1.79 -4.78 -25.21
N GLU A 380 1.81 -3.82 -26.13
CA GLU A 380 1.52 -4.06 -27.56
C GLU A 380 2.57 -4.99 -28.19
N ALA A 381 3.85 -4.79 -27.88
CA ALA A 381 4.93 -5.66 -28.33
C ALA A 381 4.79 -7.09 -27.77
N LEU A 382 4.41 -7.23 -26.49
CA LEU A 382 4.14 -8.51 -25.86
C LEU A 382 2.97 -9.24 -26.52
N ALA A 383 1.86 -8.54 -26.77
CA ALA A 383 0.69 -9.10 -27.44
C ALA A 383 1.01 -9.55 -28.88
N THR A 384 1.85 -8.80 -29.58
CA THR A 384 2.35 -9.16 -30.91
C THR A 384 3.20 -10.42 -30.85
N ALA A 385 4.15 -10.51 -29.91
CA ALA A 385 5.02 -11.67 -29.75
C ALA A 385 4.25 -12.94 -29.35
N LEU A 386 3.18 -12.81 -28.55
CA LEU A 386 2.26 -13.91 -28.23
C LEU A 386 1.45 -14.35 -29.45
N ALA A 387 0.95 -13.41 -30.26
CA ALA A 387 0.22 -13.71 -31.49
C ALA A 387 1.09 -14.41 -32.54
N ASP A 388 2.37 -14.00 -32.65
CA ASP A 388 3.36 -14.59 -33.55
C ASP A 388 3.90 -15.96 -33.07
N GLY A 389 3.54 -16.42 -31.87
CA GLY A 389 4.07 -17.65 -31.28
C GLY A 389 5.55 -17.58 -30.87
N LYS A 390 6.12 -16.36 -30.76
CA LYS A 390 7.51 -16.13 -30.32
C LYS A 390 7.70 -16.29 -28.81
N LEU A 391 6.60 -16.21 -28.06
CA LEU A 391 6.55 -16.40 -26.62
C LEU A 391 5.74 -17.65 -26.30
N GLU A 392 6.41 -18.62 -25.69
CA GLU A 392 5.78 -19.84 -25.19
C GLU A 392 5.25 -19.62 -23.77
N ILE A 393 4.10 -20.20 -23.46
CA ILE A 393 3.57 -20.24 -22.09
C ILE A 393 3.50 -21.71 -21.68
N VAL A 394 4.20 -22.05 -20.59
CA VAL A 394 4.31 -23.44 -20.10
C VAL A 394 3.84 -23.50 -18.65
N ALA A 395 3.03 -24.49 -18.31
CA ALA A 395 2.69 -24.77 -16.93
C ALA A 395 3.90 -25.42 -16.23
N SER A 396 4.28 -24.92 -15.06
CA SER A 396 5.42 -25.43 -14.30
C SER A 396 5.00 -25.77 -12.87
N ALA A 397 5.72 -26.73 -12.27
CA ALA A 397 5.71 -26.88 -10.82
C ALA A 397 6.33 -25.64 -10.16
N ALA A 398 6.06 -25.48 -8.86
CA ALA A 398 6.57 -24.37 -8.06
C ALA A 398 8.10 -24.40 -8.02
N THR A 399 8.75 -23.35 -8.54
CA THR A 399 10.20 -23.21 -8.54
C THR A 399 10.66 -22.20 -7.48
N PRO A 400 11.94 -22.23 -7.06
CA PRO A 400 12.53 -21.19 -6.23
C PRO A 400 12.47 -19.80 -6.89
N PHE A 401 12.46 -19.75 -8.23
CA PHE A 401 12.26 -18.49 -8.94
C PHE A 401 10.86 -17.96 -8.69
N GLY A 402 9.79 -18.71 -9.01
CA GLY A 402 8.43 -18.23 -8.75
C GLY A 402 8.17 -17.97 -7.26
N ALA A 403 8.73 -18.79 -6.36
CA ALA A 403 8.62 -18.61 -4.92
C ALA A 403 9.28 -17.30 -4.42
N GLY A 404 10.33 -16.82 -5.10
CA GLY A 404 10.98 -15.55 -4.74
C GLY A 404 10.03 -14.34 -4.80
N ALA A 405 8.99 -14.38 -5.64
CA ALA A 405 7.94 -13.35 -5.63
C ALA A 405 7.08 -13.39 -4.36
N LEU A 406 7.04 -14.54 -3.69
CA LEU A 406 6.28 -14.79 -2.47
C LEU A 406 7.12 -14.61 -1.21
N GLU A 407 8.44 -14.43 -1.32
CA GLU A 407 9.36 -14.30 -0.18
C GLU A 407 9.03 -13.11 0.74
N PRO A 408 8.66 -11.91 0.23
CA PRO A 408 8.16 -10.83 1.07
C PRO A 408 6.91 -11.20 1.88
N TYR A 409 6.24 -12.28 1.46
CA TYR A 409 5.01 -12.81 2.04
C TYR A 409 5.22 -14.14 2.77
N ARG A 410 6.43 -14.69 2.83
CA ARG A 410 6.69 -16.03 3.40
C ARG A 410 6.44 -16.09 4.91
N ASP A 411 6.76 -15.03 5.64
CA ASP A 411 6.39 -14.89 7.05
C ASP A 411 4.89 -14.60 7.24
N LEU A 412 4.19 -14.22 6.16
CA LEU A 412 2.73 -14.07 6.09
C LEU A 412 1.99 -15.36 5.69
N LEU A 413 2.68 -16.45 5.41
CA LEU A 413 2.04 -17.75 5.13
C LEU A 413 2.09 -18.70 6.33
N LYS A 414 2.85 -18.36 7.38
CA LYS A 414 2.91 -19.11 8.64
C LYS A 414 1.70 -18.78 9.53
N PRO A 415 1.05 -19.77 10.16
CA PRO A 415 -0.04 -19.50 11.10
C PRO A 415 0.48 -18.65 12.28
N PRO A 416 -0.26 -17.62 12.71
CA PRO A 416 0.22 -16.73 13.75
C PRO A 416 0.26 -17.44 15.10
N ARG A 417 1.42 -17.38 15.76
CA ARG A 417 1.47 -17.27 17.21
C ARG A 417 1.83 -15.83 17.51
N PRO A 418 1.08 -15.08 18.33
CA PRO A 418 1.53 -13.78 18.77
C PRO A 418 2.91 -13.96 19.40
N GLY A 419 3.92 -13.26 18.85
CA GLY A 419 5.29 -13.40 19.35
C GLY A 419 5.34 -13.08 20.83
N SER A 420 6.15 -13.81 21.60
CA SER A 420 6.30 -13.62 23.05
C SER A 420 6.58 -12.17 23.45
N ALA A 421 7.25 -11.41 22.58
CA ALA A 421 7.52 -9.98 22.75
C ALA A 421 6.27 -9.09 22.72
N ILE A 422 5.27 -9.40 21.87
CA ILE A 422 4.01 -8.64 21.78
C ILE A 422 3.17 -8.92 23.03
N LEU A 423 3.02 -10.20 23.40
CA LEU A 423 2.29 -10.57 24.62
C LEU A 423 2.93 -9.94 25.87
N ALA A 424 4.26 -9.96 25.98
CA ALA A 424 4.97 -9.30 27.08
C ALA A 424 4.77 -7.77 27.09
N ALA A 425 4.63 -7.13 25.92
CA ALA A 425 4.35 -5.70 25.83
C ALA A 425 2.92 -5.36 26.25
N VAL A 426 1.93 -6.15 25.80
CA VAL A 426 0.52 -6.02 26.21
C VAL A 426 0.39 -6.24 27.71
N GLU A 427 1.03 -7.28 28.25
CA GLU A 427 1.02 -7.57 29.68
C GLU A 427 1.60 -6.41 30.51
N ARG A 428 2.77 -5.89 30.11
CA ARG A 428 3.37 -4.71 30.78
C ARG A 428 2.44 -3.50 30.76
N ARG A 429 1.70 -3.28 29.67
CA ARG A 429 0.70 -2.21 29.56
C ARG A 429 -0.50 -2.44 30.49
N LEU A 430 -1.09 -3.63 30.48
CA LEU A 430 -2.22 -3.98 31.34
C LEU A 430 -1.85 -3.80 32.82
N ARG A 431 -0.69 -4.32 33.24
CA ARG A 431 -0.18 -4.18 34.61
C ARG A 431 0.01 -2.72 35.05
N ARG A 432 0.45 -1.83 34.14
CA ARG A 432 0.65 -0.39 34.42
C ARG A 432 -0.64 0.43 34.36
N THR A 433 -1.74 -0.11 33.84
CA THR A 433 -3.00 0.61 33.69
C THR A 433 -3.59 0.93 35.05
N VAL A 434 -3.98 2.19 35.26
CA VAL A 434 -4.55 2.67 36.51
C VAL A 434 -6.07 2.48 36.46
N LEU A 435 -6.59 1.61 37.32
CA LEU A 435 -8.02 1.36 37.49
C LEU A 435 -8.59 2.23 38.61
N ARG A 436 -9.87 2.59 38.47
CA ARG A 436 -10.66 3.21 39.54
C ARG A 436 -11.39 2.12 40.31
N LEU A 437 -11.14 2.04 41.61
CA LEU A 437 -11.79 1.15 42.55
C LEU A 437 -12.90 1.92 43.25
N GLU A 438 -14.14 1.51 43.06
CA GLU A 438 -15.31 2.13 43.69
C GLU A 438 -16.01 1.15 44.63
N CYS A 439 -16.16 1.52 45.90
CA CYS A 439 -16.95 0.75 46.83
C CYS A 439 -18.45 1.01 46.64
N LEU A 440 -19.23 -0.04 46.36
CA LEU A 440 -20.69 0.06 46.19
C LEU A 440 -21.47 0.33 47.49
N ALA A 441 -20.81 0.25 48.65
CA ALA A 441 -21.45 0.40 49.96
C ALA A 441 -21.24 1.78 50.61
N CYS A 442 -20.18 2.51 50.27
CA CYS A 442 -19.86 3.80 50.89
C CYS A 442 -19.25 4.83 49.93
N ASP A 443 -19.33 4.55 48.62
CA ASP A 443 -18.85 5.38 47.51
C ASP A 443 -17.38 5.80 47.58
N ASN A 444 -16.59 5.10 48.39
CA ASN A 444 -15.15 5.33 48.45
C ASN A 444 -14.49 5.00 47.11
N SER A 445 -13.89 6.01 46.47
CA SER A 445 -13.19 5.89 45.20
C SER A 445 -11.67 6.01 45.36
N ARG A 446 -10.91 5.09 44.78
CA ARG A 446 -9.43 5.15 44.78
C ARG A 446 -8.85 4.71 43.44
N ARG A 447 -7.62 5.14 43.15
CA ARG A 447 -6.89 4.78 41.94
C ARG A 447 -5.72 3.87 42.29
N ARG A 448 -5.58 2.74 41.57
CA ARG A 448 -4.48 1.78 41.73
C ARG A 448 -4.07 1.24 40.37
N ARG A 449 -2.76 0.98 40.18
CA ARG A 449 -2.29 0.23 39.01
C ARG A 449 -2.76 -1.21 39.10
N SER A 450 -3.07 -1.83 37.97
CA SER A 450 -3.50 -3.24 37.93
C SER A 450 -2.49 -4.18 38.58
N SER A 451 -1.18 -3.89 38.53
CA SER A 451 -0.12 -4.67 39.20
C SER A 451 -0.18 -4.60 40.71
N ASP A 452 -0.67 -3.49 41.26
CA ASP A 452 -0.60 -3.18 42.69
C ASP A 452 -1.87 -3.64 43.42
N ILE A 453 -2.86 -4.17 42.69
CA ILE A 453 -4.13 -4.65 43.25
C ILE A 453 -3.92 -6.07 43.79
N THR A 454 -3.83 -6.17 45.11
CA THR A 454 -3.82 -7.42 45.86
C THR A 454 -5.22 -7.78 46.36
N VAL A 455 -5.39 -8.99 46.91
CA VAL A 455 -6.67 -9.43 47.51
C VAL A 455 -7.10 -8.49 48.65
N GLY A 456 -6.15 -7.93 49.41
CA GLY A 456 -6.44 -6.94 50.46
C GLY A 456 -6.94 -5.61 49.90
N GLU A 457 -6.38 -5.17 48.77
CA GLU A 457 -6.81 -3.96 48.05
C GLU A 457 -8.17 -4.13 47.34
N LEU A 458 -8.80 -5.31 47.36
CA LEU A 458 -10.19 -5.50 46.90
C LEU A 458 -11.22 -5.37 48.04
N ARG A 459 -10.78 -4.97 49.24
CA ARG A 459 -11.64 -4.59 50.36
C ARG A 459 -11.63 -3.08 50.53
N CYS A 460 -12.78 -2.51 50.87
CA CYS A 460 -12.86 -1.07 51.11
C CYS A 460 -12.13 -0.68 52.41
N PRO A 461 -11.17 0.26 52.40
CA PRO A 461 -10.48 0.68 53.62
C PRO A 461 -11.38 1.48 54.57
N LYS A 462 -12.49 2.05 54.07
CA LYS A 462 -13.42 2.87 54.84
C LYS A 462 -14.49 2.05 55.57
N CYS A 463 -15.10 1.07 54.90
CA CYS A 463 -16.24 0.30 55.43
C CYS A 463 -16.02 -1.21 55.46
N SER A 464 -14.83 -1.70 55.08
CA SER A 464 -14.51 -3.13 54.96
C SER A 464 -15.39 -3.92 53.98
N GLY A 465 -16.20 -3.23 53.17
CA GLY A 465 -17.04 -3.85 52.15
C GLY A 465 -16.25 -4.61 51.09
N GLN A 466 -16.77 -5.76 50.67
CA GLN A 466 -16.14 -6.67 49.68
C GLN A 466 -16.61 -6.42 48.24
N MET A 467 -17.58 -5.52 48.04
CA MET A 467 -18.10 -5.17 46.72
C MET A 467 -17.42 -3.91 46.20
N VAL A 468 -16.21 -4.08 45.66
CA VAL A 468 -15.41 -3.01 45.07
C VAL A 468 -15.35 -3.19 43.55
N ALA A 469 -15.99 -2.29 42.81
CA ALA A 469 -16.00 -2.29 41.35
C ALA A 469 -14.67 -1.79 40.79
N LEU A 470 -14.14 -2.50 39.81
CA LEU A 470 -12.94 -2.11 39.05
C LEU A 470 -13.38 -1.48 37.73
N LEU A 471 -13.07 -0.20 37.52
CA LEU A 471 -13.49 0.55 36.34
C LEU A 471 -12.27 1.07 35.58
N HIS A 472 -12.26 0.87 34.26
CA HIS A 472 -11.24 1.42 33.39
C HIS A 472 -11.47 2.95 33.21
N PRO A 473 -10.42 3.79 33.13
CA PRO A 473 -10.57 5.26 33.01
C PRO A 473 -11.53 5.72 31.89
N LEU A 474 -11.46 5.06 30.73
CA LEU A 474 -12.35 5.36 29.60
C LEU A 474 -13.82 5.00 29.84
N GLU A 475 -14.11 4.02 30.70
CA GLU A 475 -15.50 3.69 31.07
C GLU A 475 -16.05 4.71 32.08
N VAL A 476 -15.18 5.18 32.97
CA VAL A 476 -15.51 6.24 33.93
C VAL A 476 -15.94 7.53 33.23
N GLU A 477 -15.23 7.92 32.17
CA GLU A 477 -15.54 9.12 31.36
C GLU A 477 -16.90 8.99 30.65
N ARG A 478 -17.30 7.77 30.26
CA ARG A 478 -18.57 7.50 29.56
C ARG A 478 -19.79 7.37 30.49
N GLY A 479 -19.57 7.24 31.80
CA GLY A 479 -20.61 6.98 32.79
C GLY A 479 -21.04 5.51 32.81
N VAL A 480 -20.72 4.81 33.91
CA VAL A 480 -21.00 3.36 34.05
C VAL A 480 -22.31 3.13 34.80
N PRO A 481 -23.30 2.41 34.22
CA PRO A 481 -24.55 2.04 34.89
C PRO A 481 -24.32 1.17 36.14
N LEU A 482 -25.21 1.29 37.14
CA LEU A 482 -25.09 0.55 38.41
C LEU A 482 -24.94 -0.97 38.21
N ARG A 483 -25.75 -1.56 37.32
CA ARG A 483 -25.69 -3.00 36.99
C ARG A 483 -24.33 -3.46 36.47
N GLN A 484 -23.61 -2.60 35.75
CA GLN A 484 -22.25 -2.93 35.26
C GLN A 484 -21.23 -2.84 36.40
N ARG A 485 -21.37 -1.87 37.31
CA ARG A 485 -20.50 -1.76 38.48
C ARG A 485 -20.66 -2.96 39.43
N GLU A 486 -21.89 -3.41 39.64
CA GLU A 486 -22.19 -4.63 40.42
C GLU A 486 -21.53 -5.88 39.81
N ARG A 487 -21.63 -6.05 38.49
CA ARG A 487 -20.97 -7.15 37.78
C ARG A 487 -19.44 -7.07 37.87
N SER A 488 -18.87 -5.88 37.72
CA SER A 488 -17.43 -5.67 37.90
C SER A 488 -16.98 -6.03 39.32
N ALA A 489 -17.69 -5.55 40.34
CA ALA A 489 -17.40 -5.86 41.73
C ALA A 489 -17.52 -7.37 42.05
N SER A 490 -18.51 -8.04 41.46
CA SER A 490 -18.67 -9.50 41.57
C SER A 490 -17.46 -10.24 40.97
N LEU A 491 -17.00 -9.84 39.79
CA LEU A 491 -15.82 -10.44 39.15
C LEU A 491 -14.54 -10.19 39.95
N ALA A 492 -14.37 -8.98 40.48
CA ALA A 492 -13.24 -8.63 41.35
C ALA A 492 -13.22 -9.51 42.60
N ARG A 493 -14.37 -9.72 43.24
CA ARG A 493 -14.48 -10.58 44.42
C ARG A 493 -14.16 -12.05 44.12
N THR A 494 -14.60 -12.57 42.98
CA THR A 494 -14.43 -13.99 42.63
C THR A 494 -13.05 -14.32 42.06
N HIS A 495 -12.50 -13.45 41.19
CA HIS A 495 -11.26 -13.73 40.46
C HIS A 495 -10.06 -12.90 40.93
N GLY A 496 -10.25 -12.01 41.91
CA GLY A 496 -9.17 -11.30 42.59
C GLY A 496 -8.32 -10.43 41.65
N PRO A 497 -6.99 -10.40 41.84
CA PRO A 497 -6.05 -9.64 40.98
C PRO A 497 -6.15 -9.97 39.49
N ARG A 498 -6.59 -11.19 39.12
CA ARG A 498 -6.78 -11.57 37.72
C ARG A 498 -7.93 -10.79 37.08
N ALA A 499 -8.97 -10.43 37.84
CA ALA A 499 -10.03 -9.55 37.35
C ALA A 499 -9.51 -8.15 37.04
N ALA A 500 -8.58 -7.63 37.86
CA ALA A 500 -7.94 -6.35 37.59
C ALA A 500 -7.15 -6.36 36.27
N LEU A 501 -6.39 -7.43 36.00
CA LEU A 501 -5.63 -7.55 34.75
C LEU A 501 -6.56 -7.59 33.52
N VAL A 502 -7.70 -8.28 33.61
CA VAL A 502 -8.66 -8.38 32.49
C VAL A 502 -9.45 -7.07 32.29
N LEU A 503 -9.92 -6.45 33.37
CA LEU A 503 -10.66 -5.18 33.33
C LEU A 503 -9.77 -3.96 33.04
N ALA A 504 -8.44 -4.13 33.11
CA ALA A 504 -7.50 -3.15 32.57
C ALA A 504 -7.52 -3.08 31.03
N GLY A 505 -8.15 -4.04 30.36
CA GLY A 505 -8.30 -4.04 28.90
C GLY A 505 -9.25 -2.94 28.39
N ARG A 506 -8.87 -2.26 27.30
CA ARG A 506 -9.66 -1.19 26.69
C ARG A 506 -10.93 -1.76 26.04
N GLY A 507 -12.10 -1.32 26.51
CA GLY A 507 -13.39 -1.78 25.98
C GLY A 507 -13.76 -3.21 26.43
N VAL A 508 -12.99 -3.78 27.36
CA VAL A 508 -13.30 -5.06 27.99
C VAL A 508 -14.22 -4.81 29.19
N GLY A 509 -15.51 -4.63 28.91
CA GLY A 509 -16.50 -4.43 29.95
C GLY A 509 -16.77 -5.70 30.79
N PRO A 510 -17.54 -5.60 31.89
CA PRO A 510 -17.77 -6.71 32.84
C PRO A 510 -18.33 -7.99 32.21
N ALA A 511 -19.17 -7.87 31.17
CA ALA A 511 -19.72 -9.05 30.47
C ALA A 511 -18.64 -9.81 29.67
N THR A 512 -17.71 -9.10 29.03
CA THR A 512 -16.61 -9.70 28.27
C THR A 512 -15.53 -10.22 29.21
N ALA A 513 -15.19 -9.46 30.25
CA ALA A 513 -14.29 -9.90 31.30
C ALA A 513 -14.75 -11.21 31.97
N GLY A 514 -16.06 -11.32 32.27
CA GLY A 514 -16.63 -12.55 32.81
C GLY A 514 -16.50 -13.76 31.88
N ARG A 515 -16.62 -13.58 30.56
CA ARG A 515 -16.41 -14.66 29.57
C ARG A 515 -14.96 -15.13 29.53
N ILE A 516 -14.00 -14.20 29.62
CA ILE A 516 -12.56 -14.51 29.62
C ILE A 516 -12.17 -15.25 30.92
N LEU A 517 -12.58 -14.73 32.07
CA LEU A 517 -12.21 -15.26 33.38
C LEU A 517 -12.79 -16.67 33.66
N ARG A 518 -13.96 -17.00 33.08
CA ARG A 518 -14.57 -18.34 33.19
C ARG A 518 -13.73 -19.46 32.55
N ARG A 519 -12.89 -19.14 31.57
CA ARG A 519 -12.07 -20.12 30.85
C ARG A 519 -10.85 -20.61 31.66
N GLN A 520 -10.54 -19.96 32.79
CA GLN A 520 -9.42 -20.32 33.69
C GLN A 520 -8.08 -20.54 32.96
N LEU A 521 -7.79 -19.71 31.95
CA LEU A 521 -6.60 -19.82 31.12
C LEU A 521 -5.30 -19.59 31.93
N PRO A 522 -4.15 -20.17 31.55
CA PRO A 522 -2.84 -19.74 32.04
C PRO A 522 -2.56 -18.25 31.77
N ASP A 523 -1.61 -17.64 32.47
CA ASP A 523 -1.40 -16.18 32.45
C ASP A 523 -1.02 -15.62 31.06
N ASP A 524 -0.23 -16.35 30.28
CA ASP A 524 0.12 -16.02 28.90
C ASP A 524 -1.11 -16.04 27.97
N GLN A 525 -1.94 -17.08 28.09
CA GLN A 525 -3.19 -17.21 27.34
C GLN A 525 -4.28 -16.22 27.81
N LEU A 526 -4.24 -15.81 29.09
CA LEU A 526 -5.13 -14.79 29.64
C LEU A 526 -4.86 -13.43 28.99
N VAL A 527 -3.58 -13.03 28.88
CA VAL A 527 -3.18 -11.79 28.20
C VAL A 527 -3.58 -11.83 26.73
N GLN A 528 -3.40 -12.98 26.05
CA GLN A 528 -3.86 -13.15 24.68
C GLN A 528 -5.38 -12.97 24.54
N ALA A 529 -6.17 -13.56 25.43
CA ALA A 529 -7.63 -13.42 25.40
C ALA A 529 -8.11 -11.97 25.65
N VAL A 530 -7.40 -11.21 26.50
CA VAL A 530 -7.67 -9.77 26.69
C VAL A 530 -7.33 -8.99 25.41
N MET A 531 -6.20 -9.26 24.78
CA MET A 531 -5.79 -8.63 23.52
C MET A 531 -6.82 -8.87 22.41
N GLU A 532 -7.30 -10.10 22.23
CA GLU A 532 -8.34 -10.45 21.24
C GLU A 532 -9.65 -9.71 21.50
N ALA A 533 -10.02 -9.53 22.78
CA ALA A 533 -11.21 -8.78 23.16
C ALA A 533 -11.09 -7.27 22.87
N GLU A 534 -9.91 -6.67 23.09
CA GLU A 534 -9.65 -5.27 22.73
C GLU A 534 -9.73 -5.04 21.21
N ILE A 535 -9.18 -5.96 20.42
CA ILE A 535 -9.25 -5.91 18.95
C ILE A 535 -10.71 -6.00 18.50
N THR A 536 -11.49 -6.92 19.09
CA THR A 536 -12.92 -7.08 18.78
C THR A 536 -13.73 -5.83 19.14
N TYR A 537 -13.43 -5.21 20.28
CA TYR A 537 -14.04 -3.94 20.68
C TYR A 537 -13.70 -2.83 19.68
N ALA A 538 -12.43 -2.69 19.30
CA ALA A 538 -12.01 -1.70 18.33
C ALA A 538 -12.70 -1.87 16.96
N ARG A 539 -12.85 -3.11 16.48
CA ARG A 539 -13.59 -3.43 15.25
C ARG A 539 -15.05 -3.01 15.31
N THR A 540 -15.71 -3.25 16.45
CA THR A 540 -17.15 -3.08 16.57
C THR A 540 -17.58 -1.70 17.04
N ARG A 541 -16.67 -0.89 17.61
CA ARG A 541 -16.96 0.43 18.20
C ARG A 541 -17.83 1.34 17.33
N ARG A 542 -17.59 1.37 16.01
CA ARG A 542 -18.34 2.16 15.01
C ARG A 542 -19.84 1.83 14.90
N PHE A 543 -20.27 0.69 15.44
CA PHE A 543 -21.67 0.27 15.44
C PHE A 543 -22.36 0.48 16.80
N TRP A 544 -21.64 0.95 17.82
CA TRP A 544 -22.14 1.14 19.18
C TRP A 544 -22.14 2.60 19.64
N ASP A 545 -21.19 3.41 19.15
CA ASP A 545 -21.21 4.88 19.22
C ASP A 545 -22.09 5.40 18.07
#